data_AF-A0A8C5WFW1-F1
#
_entry.id   AF-A0A8C5WFW1-F1
#
_cell.length_a   1.000
_cell.length_b   1.000
_cell.length_c   1.000
_cell.angle_alpha   90.00
_cell.angle_beta   90.00
_cell.angle_gamma   90.00
#
_symmetry.space_group_name_H-M   'P 1'
#
loop_
_entity.id
_entity.type
_entity.pdbx_description
1 polymer ?
#
loop_
_entity_poly.entity_id
_entity_poly.type
_entity_poly.pdbx_seq_one_letter_code
_entity_poly.pdbx_strand_id
1 'polypeptide(L)'
;MATPPKRFCSSPIFDNSFEKRSKKLSIEGNIAAGKSTFVRMLERASDEWEVVPEPIAKWCNVQSTEDEHEELSTSQKSGGNLLQMLYDNPNRWAYTFQTYACLSRVRAQLKPISPKLREADHPVQFFERSVYSDRYVFASSLFESGNINETEWAIYQDWHAWFLNSFHSEIELDGIIYLRASPEKCMDRLHIRGREEEQGIEMDYLNSLHYKHEKWLYDKTMKLKNFWLHSKKLDASYQLLQLFKKKKIYT
;
A
#
# COMPACT_ATOMS: atom_id res chain seq x y z
N MET A 1 -46.21 1.34 -46.84
CA MET A 1 -44.98 2.14 -46.65
C MET A 1 -44.10 1.39 -45.67
N ALA A 2 -42.92 0.94 -46.08
CA ALA A 2 -42.00 0.18 -45.23
C ALA A 2 -41.04 1.13 -44.49
N THR A 3 -40.88 0.94 -43.19
CA THR A 3 -39.99 1.72 -42.31
C THR A 3 -38.53 1.42 -42.64
N PRO A 4 -37.61 2.41 -42.65
CA PRO A 4 -36.21 2.16 -42.98
C PRO A 4 -35.48 1.43 -41.85
N PRO A 5 -34.45 0.62 -42.15
CA PRO A 5 -33.70 -0.13 -41.15
C PRO A 5 -32.87 0.83 -40.29
N LYS A 6 -32.92 0.64 -38.96
CA LYS A 6 -32.11 1.37 -37.98
C LYS A 6 -30.63 1.06 -38.25
N ARG A 7 -29.85 2.08 -38.60
CA ARG A 7 -28.38 2.00 -38.63
C ARG A 7 -27.89 1.70 -37.21
N PHE A 8 -27.26 0.55 -37.03
CA PHE A 8 -26.45 0.29 -35.84
C PHE A 8 -25.24 1.23 -35.89
N CYS A 9 -25.24 2.22 -35.01
CA CYS A 9 -24.05 3.01 -34.73
C CYS A 9 -23.11 2.11 -33.94
N SER A 10 -22.07 1.57 -34.58
CA SER A 10 -20.98 0.93 -33.86
C SER A 10 -20.33 2.00 -32.98
N SER A 11 -20.41 1.82 -31.67
CA SER A 11 -19.66 2.61 -30.70
C SER A 11 -18.18 2.62 -31.12
N PRO A 12 -17.50 3.77 -31.05
CA PRO A 12 -16.09 3.82 -31.36
C PRO A 12 -15.36 2.90 -30.40
N ILE A 13 -14.62 1.94 -30.95
CA ILE A 13 -13.61 1.18 -30.22
C ILE A 13 -12.56 2.24 -29.84
N PHE A 14 -12.56 2.65 -28.57
CA PHE A 14 -11.50 3.51 -28.04
C PHE A 14 -10.21 2.70 -28.08
N ASP A 15 -9.36 3.03 -29.05
CA ASP A 15 -8.01 2.52 -29.16
C ASP A 15 -7.16 3.19 -28.06
N ASN A 16 -7.04 2.54 -26.90
CA ASN A 16 -6.27 2.99 -25.75
C ASN A 16 -4.74 2.89 -25.95
N SER A 17 -4.26 2.70 -27.18
CA SER A 17 -2.84 2.42 -27.49
C SER A 17 -1.87 3.58 -27.22
N PHE A 18 -2.35 4.77 -26.82
CA PHE A 18 -1.53 5.95 -26.52
C PHE A 18 -1.66 6.49 -25.09
N GLU A 19 -2.35 5.81 -24.16
CA GLU A 19 -2.35 6.26 -22.76
C GLU A 19 -0.95 6.06 -22.15
N LYS A 20 -0.28 7.17 -21.77
CA LYS A 20 1.00 7.14 -21.05
C LYS A 20 0.82 6.35 -19.75
N ARG A 21 1.45 5.17 -19.65
CA ARG A 21 1.47 4.36 -18.42
C ARG A 21 2.19 5.13 -17.30
N SER A 22 1.51 5.36 -16.17
CA SER A 22 2.11 5.89 -14.95
C SER A 22 3.15 4.93 -14.38
N LYS A 23 4.28 5.47 -13.87
CA LYS A 23 5.26 4.70 -13.12
C LYS A 23 4.78 4.44 -11.71
N LYS A 24 4.83 3.21 -11.25
CA LYS A 24 4.31 2.77 -9.94
C LYS A 24 5.45 2.44 -8.98
N LEU A 25 5.60 3.22 -7.93
CA LEU A 25 6.67 3.06 -6.94
C LEU A 25 6.08 2.80 -5.55
N SER A 26 6.52 1.75 -4.86
CA SER A 26 6.15 1.54 -3.45
C SER A 26 7.17 2.17 -2.51
N ILE A 27 6.70 2.86 -1.48
CA ILE A 27 7.49 3.32 -0.34
C ILE A 27 7.33 2.30 0.78
N GLU A 28 8.39 1.54 1.05
CA GLU A 28 8.42 0.48 2.04
C GLU A 28 9.19 0.89 3.29
N GLY A 29 8.88 0.23 4.41
CA GLY A 29 9.58 0.46 5.67
C GLY A 29 8.74 0.12 6.89
N ASN A 30 9.43 0.00 8.01
CA ASN A 30 8.86 -0.38 9.30
C ASN A 30 7.75 0.58 9.78
N ILE A 31 6.98 0.17 10.77
CA ILE A 31 6.03 1.04 11.48
C ILE A 31 6.78 2.28 11.98
N ALA A 32 6.19 3.46 11.85
CA ALA A 32 6.81 4.74 12.21
C ALA A 32 8.18 5.07 11.55
N ALA A 33 8.59 4.38 10.47
CA ALA A 33 9.83 4.68 9.74
C ALA A 33 9.83 6.07 9.04
N GLY A 34 8.67 6.74 8.95
CA GLY A 34 8.52 8.06 8.33
C GLY A 34 7.89 8.06 6.93
N LYS A 35 7.30 6.93 6.51
CA LYS A 35 6.68 6.77 5.18
C LYS A 35 5.63 7.83 4.88
N SER A 36 4.62 8.00 5.75
CA SER A 36 3.55 8.98 5.53
C SER A 36 4.08 10.41 5.42
N THR A 37 5.12 10.75 6.20
CA THR A 37 5.79 12.05 6.09
C THR A 37 6.50 12.20 4.76
N PHE A 38 7.21 11.15 4.33
CA PHE A 38 7.94 11.14 3.09
C PHE A 38 7.03 11.26 1.86
N VAL A 39 5.93 10.51 1.80
CA VAL A 39 5.00 10.58 0.67
C VAL A 39 4.33 11.96 0.57
N ARG A 40 3.97 12.60 1.69
CA ARG A 40 3.47 13.99 1.68
C ARG A 40 4.49 14.99 1.13
N MET A 41 5.79 14.74 1.34
CA MET A 41 6.84 15.57 0.73
C MET A 41 6.93 15.35 -0.78
N LEU A 42 6.76 14.11 -1.25
CA LEU A 42 6.74 13.80 -2.68
C LEU A 42 5.55 14.48 -3.37
N GLU A 43 4.35 14.36 -2.81
CA GLU A 43 3.13 14.98 -3.36
C GLU A 43 3.29 16.50 -3.56
N ARG A 44 4.00 17.18 -2.66
CA ARG A 44 4.27 18.63 -2.75
C ARG A 44 5.40 18.98 -3.72
N ALA A 45 6.24 18.02 -4.09
CA ALA A 45 7.46 18.28 -4.85
C ALA A 45 7.23 18.31 -6.38
N SER A 46 6.12 17.75 -6.87
CA SER A 46 5.78 17.75 -8.29
C SER A 46 4.27 17.61 -8.53
N ASP A 47 3.76 18.37 -9.49
CA ASP A 47 2.40 18.22 -9.98
C ASP A 47 2.21 17.01 -10.91
N GLU A 48 3.30 16.35 -11.30
CA GLU A 48 3.26 15.10 -12.08
C GLU A 48 3.20 13.84 -11.21
N TRP A 49 3.11 14.00 -9.88
CA TRP A 49 3.17 12.89 -8.93
C TRP A 49 1.87 12.79 -8.14
N GLU A 50 1.43 11.56 -7.89
CA GLU A 50 0.26 11.23 -7.10
C GLU A 50 0.63 10.24 -6.00
N VAL A 51 0.03 10.39 -4.83
CA VAL A 51 0.27 9.51 -3.69
C VAL A 51 -1.00 8.75 -3.35
N VAL A 52 -0.84 7.44 -3.13
CA VAL A 52 -1.88 6.57 -2.58
C VAL A 52 -1.43 6.15 -1.18
N PRO A 53 -1.94 6.79 -0.11
CA PRO A 53 -1.55 6.49 1.27
C PRO A 53 -2.15 5.16 1.74
N GLU A 54 -1.66 4.66 2.88
CA GLU A 54 -2.30 3.51 3.53
C GLU A 54 -3.72 3.86 3.99
N PRO A 55 -4.71 2.98 3.77
CA PRO A 55 -6.10 3.23 4.15
C PRO A 55 -6.35 3.01 5.66
N ILE A 56 -5.50 3.58 6.53
CA ILE A 56 -5.53 3.40 7.98
C ILE A 56 -6.87 3.85 8.57
N ALA A 57 -7.45 4.93 8.05
CA ALA A 57 -8.78 5.40 8.49
C ALA A 57 -9.87 4.33 8.25
N LYS A 58 -9.80 3.59 7.13
CA LYS A 58 -10.73 2.49 6.86
C LYS A 58 -10.52 1.30 7.81
N TRP A 59 -9.29 1.11 8.29
CA TRP A 59 -8.99 0.05 9.27
C TRP A 59 -9.43 0.41 10.68
N CYS A 60 -9.41 1.71 11.02
CA CYS A 60 -9.84 2.20 12.32
C CYS A 60 -11.37 2.37 12.43
N ASN A 61 -12.06 2.46 11.28
CA ASN A 61 -13.51 2.53 11.21
C ASN A 61 -14.02 1.71 10.03
N VAL A 62 -14.27 0.41 10.26
CA VAL A 62 -14.76 -0.48 9.21
C VAL A 62 -16.23 -0.16 8.90
N GLN A 63 -16.54 0.15 7.64
CA GLN A 63 -17.89 0.46 7.17
C GLN A 63 -18.31 -0.51 6.06
N SER A 64 -19.61 -0.83 5.98
CA SER A 64 -20.20 -1.51 4.83
C SER A 64 -20.25 -0.57 3.63
N THR A 65 -20.18 -1.14 2.42
CA THR A 65 -20.11 -0.41 1.14
C THR A 65 -21.38 0.36 0.77
N GLU A 66 -22.40 0.37 1.62
CA GLU A 66 -23.67 1.06 1.36
C GLU A 66 -23.55 2.59 1.52
N ASP A 67 -22.47 3.10 2.13
CA ASP A 67 -22.41 4.49 2.62
C ASP A 67 -21.08 5.22 2.31
N GLU A 68 -20.52 5.10 1.10
CA GLU A 68 -19.37 5.97 0.71
C GLU A 68 -19.80 7.43 0.44
N HIS A 69 -21.11 7.75 0.42
CA HIS A 69 -21.65 9.07 0.05
C HIS A 69 -22.64 9.73 1.03
N GLU A 70 -23.00 9.12 2.15
CA GLU A 70 -23.90 9.75 3.15
C GLU A 70 -23.16 9.99 4.46
N GLU A 71 -23.25 11.22 5.00
CA GLU A 71 -22.92 11.49 6.39
C GLU A 71 -23.88 10.71 7.28
N LEU A 72 -23.35 9.82 8.10
CA LEU A 72 -24.19 8.87 8.82
C LEU A 72 -24.65 9.42 10.15
N SER A 73 -25.98 9.41 10.31
CA SER A 73 -26.63 9.49 11.60
C SER A 73 -26.18 8.35 12.52
N THR A 74 -26.27 8.58 13.83
CA THR A 74 -25.77 7.75 14.95
C THR A 74 -26.21 6.28 14.99
N SER A 75 -27.00 5.79 14.02
CA SER A 75 -27.55 4.44 13.97
C SER A 75 -26.81 3.47 13.05
N GLN A 76 -25.83 3.90 12.26
CA GLN A 76 -25.05 2.97 11.45
C GLN A 76 -23.98 2.25 12.28
N LYS A 77 -24.08 0.91 12.30
CA LYS A 77 -23.18 0.03 13.05
C LYS A 77 -21.81 0.03 12.38
N SER A 78 -20.87 0.80 12.92
CA SER A 78 -19.45 0.65 12.62
C SER A 78 -19.02 -0.79 12.91
N GLY A 79 -18.28 -1.40 11.98
CA GLY A 79 -17.62 -2.70 12.15
C GLY A 79 -16.47 -2.68 13.15
N GLY A 80 -16.21 -1.53 13.79
CA GLY A 80 -15.19 -1.33 14.82
C GLY A 80 -13.84 -0.89 14.28
N ASN A 81 -12.89 -0.75 15.21
CA ASN A 81 -11.49 -0.43 14.93
C ASN A 81 -10.69 -1.73 14.78
N LEU A 82 -10.56 -2.22 13.55
CA LEU A 82 -9.88 -3.48 13.27
C LEU A 82 -8.37 -3.42 13.54
N LEU A 83 -7.77 -2.23 13.47
CA LEU A 83 -6.36 -2.03 13.86
C LEU A 83 -6.17 -2.20 15.37
N GLN A 84 -7.05 -1.62 16.18
CA GLN A 84 -7.06 -1.84 17.63
C GLN A 84 -7.31 -3.33 17.94
N MET A 85 -8.30 -3.95 17.29
CA MET A 85 -8.62 -5.36 17.49
C MET A 85 -7.43 -6.30 17.18
N LEU A 86 -6.63 -5.97 16.15
CA LEU A 86 -5.37 -6.65 15.86
C LEU A 86 -4.40 -6.56 17.04
N TYR A 87 -4.14 -5.36 17.55
CA TYR A 87 -3.15 -5.18 18.60
C TYR A 87 -3.62 -5.68 19.97
N ASP A 88 -4.93 -5.66 20.25
CA ASP A 88 -5.50 -6.19 21.49
C ASP A 88 -5.52 -7.73 21.55
N ASN A 89 -5.84 -8.39 20.44
CA ASN A 89 -5.89 -9.84 20.36
C ASN A 89 -5.48 -10.35 18.97
N PRO A 90 -4.17 -10.37 18.68
CA PRO A 90 -3.67 -10.75 17.37
C PRO A 90 -4.01 -12.19 17.01
N ASN A 91 -4.03 -13.13 17.97
CA ASN A 91 -4.44 -14.52 17.74
C ASN A 91 -5.85 -14.65 17.13
N ARG A 92 -6.77 -13.73 17.45
CA ARG A 92 -8.13 -13.74 16.90
C ARG A 92 -8.24 -12.92 15.62
N TRP A 93 -7.55 -11.79 15.54
CA TRP A 93 -7.82 -10.76 14.53
C TRP A 93 -6.73 -10.60 13.48
N ALA A 94 -5.58 -11.26 13.60
CA ALA A 94 -4.49 -11.17 12.64
C ALA A 94 -4.95 -11.54 11.22
N TYR A 95 -5.55 -12.72 11.04
CA TYR A 95 -6.02 -13.16 9.72
C TYR A 95 -7.06 -12.18 9.13
N THR A 96 -8.03 -11.74 9.93
CA THR A 96 -9.07 -10.80 9.50
C THR A 96 -8.48 -9.45 9.09
N PHE A 97 -7.58 -8.89 9.91
CA PHE A 97 -6.92 -7.63 9.62
C PHE A 97 -6.06 -7.73 8.37
N GLN A 98 -5.20 -8.75 8.24
CA GLN A 98 -4.30 -8.88 7.08
C GLN A 98 -5.09 -9.02 5.77
N THR A 99 -6.20 -9.76 5.81
CA THR A 99 -7.10 -9.88 4.66
C THR A 99 -7.73 -8.54 4.26
N TYR A 100 -8.27 -7.81 5.23
CA TYR A 100 -8.89 -6.51 4.96
C TYR A 100 -7.88 -5.42 4.57
N ALA A 101 -6.69 -5.42 5.17
CA ALA A 101 -5.60 -4.51 4.85
C ALA A 101 -5.16 -4.65 3.39
N CYS A 102 -4.89 -5.88 2.95
CA CYS A 102 -4.51 -6.15 1.56
C CYS A 102 -5.65 -5.84 0.58
N LEU A 103 -6.91 -6.20 0.90
CA LEU A 103 -8.07 -5.88 0.05
C LEU A 103 -8.27 -4.37 -0.12
N SER A 104 -8.29 -3.63 0.99
CA SER A 104 -8.49 -2.17 0.98
C SER A 104 -7.34 -1.45 0.28
N ARG A 105 -6.10 -1.93 0.43
CA ARG A 105 -4.94 -1.43 -0.32
C ARG A 105 -5.14 -1.58 -1.81
N VAL A 106 -5.53 -2.76 -2.29
CA VAL A 106 -5.71 -2.97 -3.72
C VAL A 106 -6.85 -2.12 -4.25
N ARG A 107 -7.98 -2.04 -3.53
CA ARG A 107 -9.07 -1.14 -3.92
C ARG A 107 -8.60 0.31 -4.09
N ALA A 108 -7.70 0.79 -3.24
CA ALA A 108 -7.10 2.11 -3.38
C ALA A 108 -6.17 2.21 -4.60
N GLN A 109 -5.38 1.17 -4.88
CA GLN A 109 -4.47 1.11 -6.03
C GLN A 109 -5.20 1.02 -7.38
N LEU A 110 -6.39 0.41 -7.41
CA LEU A 110 -7.23 0.27 -8.60
C LEU A 110 -8.10 1.51 -8.88
N LYS A 111 -8.10 2.51 -7.98
CA LYS A 111 -8.84 3.75 -8.25
C LYS A 111 -8.30 4.42 -9.51
N PRO A 112 -9.17 5.02 -10.34
CA PRO A 112 -8.72 5.76 -11.51
C PRO A 112 -7.73 6.86 -11.11
N ILE A 113 -6.64 6.97 -11.86
CA ILE A 113 -5.67 8.04 -11.67
C ILE A 113 -6.32 9.41 -11.88
N SER A 114 -5.86 10.41 -11.13
CA SER A 114 -6.43 11.76 -11.22
C SER A 114 -6.28 12.36 -12.62
N PRO A 115 -7.18 13.26 -13.06
CA PRO A 115 -7.06 13.94 -14.35
C PRO A 115 -5.70 14.64 -14.52
N LYS A 116 -5.23 15.28 -13.44
CA LYS A 116 -3.90 15.91 -13.36
C LYS A 116 -2.76 14.95 -13.72
N LEU A 117 -2.82 13.70 -13.23
CA LEU A 117 -1.80 12.71 -13.53
C LEU A 117 -1.90 12.18 -14.96
N ARG A 118 -3.11 12.10 -15.54
CA ARG A 118 -3.30 11.66 -16.94
C ARG A 118 -2.66 12.60 -17.95
N GLU A 119 -2.68 13.90 -17.64
CA GLU A 119 -2.14 14.96 -18.48
C GLU A 119 -0.65 15.21 -18.25
N ALA A 120 -0.05 14.59 -17.23
CA ALA A 120 1.36 14.76 -16.90
C ALA A 120 2.29 14.19 -17.98
N ASP A 121 3.45 14.80 -18.15
CA ASP A 121 4.43 14.31 -19.11
C ASP A 121 5.14 13.04 -18.61
N HIS A 122 5.41 12.98 -17.31
CA HIS A 122 6.12 11.91 -16.61
C HIS A 122 5.34 11.47 -15.36
N PRO A 123 4.17 10.83 -15.52
CA PRO A 123 3.30 10.47 -14.40
C PRO A 123 3.94 9.44 -13.49
N VAL A 124 3.98 9.71 -12.17
CA VAL A 124 4.44 8.77 -11.14
C VAL A 124 3.41 8.63 -10.03
N GLN A 125 3.05 7.41 -9.68
CA GLN A 125 2.26 7.07 -8.50
C GLN A 125 3.16 6.46 -7.43
N PHE A 126 3.05 7.01 -6.22
CA PHE A 126 3.72 6.50 -5.03
C PHE A 126 2.70 5.83 -4.11
N PHE A 127 2.96 4.57 -3.76
CA PHE A 127 2.13 3.82 -2.83
C PHE A 127 2.81 3.77 -1.47
N GLU A 128 2.10 4.09 -0.40
CA GLU A 128 2.59 3.83 0.95
C GLU A 128 2.40 2.34 1.25
N ARG A 129 3.48 1.56 1.15
CA ARG A 129 3.50 0.08 1.13
C ARG A 129 2.82 -0.57 -0.08
N SER A 130 3.08 -1.86 -0.23
CA SER A 130 2.52 -2.71 -1.29
C SER A 130 1.90 -3.99 -0.75
N VAL A 131 1.10 -4.64 -1.60
CA VAL A 131 0.56 -6.00 -1.36
C VAL A 131 1.67 -7.01 -1.03
N TYR A 132 2.88 -6.79 -1.58
CA TYR A 132 4.03 -7.64 -1.27
C TYR A 132 4.44 -7.52 0.19
N SER A 133 4.48 -6.31 0.75
CA SER A 133 4.80 -6.11 2.17
C SER A 133 3.72 -6.70 3.09
N ASP A 134 2.44 -6.60 2.70
CA ASP A 134 1.34 -7.18 3.47
C ASP A 134 1.56 -8.68 3.66
N ARG A 135 1.92 -9.43 2.59
CA ARG A 135 2.19 -10.87 2.68
C ARG A 135 3.55 -11.22 3.28
N TYR A 136 4.63 -10.68 2.71
CA TYR A 136 5.99 -11.16 2.98
C TYR A 136 6.61 -10.56 4.25
N VAL A 137 6.03 -9.47 4.76
CA VAL A 137 6.46 -8.85 6.02
C VAL A 137 5.39 -9.07 7.10
N PHE A 138 4.21 -8.48 6.96
CA PHE A 138 3.25 -8.40 8.06
C PHE A 138 2.55 -9.73 8.34
N ALA A 139 1.84 -10.31 7.36
CA ALA A 139 1.14 -11.57 7.54
C ALA A 139 2.12 -12.72 7.84
N SER A 140 3.28 -12.76 7.18
CA SER A 140 4.33 -13.74 7.48
C SER A 140 4.89 -13.60 8.90
N SER A 141 5.04 -12.37 9.43
CA SER A 141 5.48 -12.15 10.82
C SER A 141 4.45 -12.67 11.82
N LEU A 142 3.16 -12.40 11.56
CA LEU A 142 2.07 -12.87 12.41
C LEU A 142 1.90 -14.39 12.37
N PHE A 143 2.15 -15.03 11.22
CA PHE A 143 2.20 -16.49 11.13
C PHE A 143 3.38 -17.08 11.92
N GLU A 144 4.60 -16.54 11.74
CA GLU A 144 5.79 -17.02 12.46
C GLU A 144 5.71 -16.80 13.97
N SER A 145 4.97 -15.78 14.43
CA SER A 145 4.72 -15.55 15.85
C SER A 145 3.51 -16.32 16.40
N GLY A 146 2.87 -17.19 15.60
CA GLY A 146 1.74 -18.02 16.02
C GLY A 146 0.38 -17.33 16.09
N ASN A 147 0.28 -16.07 15.64
CA ASN A 147 -0.98 -15.30 15.64
C ASN A 147 -1.89 -15.62 14.44
N ILE A 148 -1.33 -16.23 13.40
CA ILE A 148 -2.07 -16.81 12.28
C ILE A 148 -1.73 -18.31 12.28
N ASN A 149 -2.72 -19.17 12.27
CA ASN A 149 -2.47 -20.61 12.25
C ASN A 149 -2.21 -21.15 10.83
N GLU A 150 -1.79 -22.41 10.71
CA GLU A 150 -1.46 -23.05 9.43
C GLU A 150 -2.60 -23.01 8.40
N THR A 151 -3.85 -23.21 8.84
CA THR A 151 -5.02 -23.19 7.96
C THR A 151 -5.29 -21.78 7.45
N GLU A 152 -5.29 -20.79 8.34
CA GLU A 152 -5.46 -19.38 7.98
C GLU A 152 -4.33 -18.90 7.06
N TRP A 153 -3.09 -19.33 7.33
CA TRP A 153 -1.94 -18.99 6.50
C TRP A 153 -2.01 -19.64 5.11
N ALA A 154 -2.43 -20.91 5.01
CA ALA A 154 -2.64 -21.56 3.73
C ALA A 154 -3.70 -20.83 2.89
N ILE A 155 -4.85 -20.50 3.51
CA ILE A 155 -5.92 -19.73 2.84
C ILE A 155 -5.41 -18.35 2.44
N TYR A 156 -4.71 -17.64 3.34
CA TYR A 156 -4.16 -16.31 3.07
C TYR A 156 -3.25 -16.31 1.84
N GLN A 157 -2.35 -17.29 1.77
CA GLN A 157 -1.40 -17.43 0.68
C GLN A 157 -2.07 -17.77 -0.65
N ASP A 158 -3.10 -18.61 -0.63
CA ASP A 158 -3.85 -19.04 -1.80
C ASP A 158 -4.64 -17.86 -2.39
N TRP A 159 -5.49 -17.21 -1.58
CA TRP A 159 -6.28 -16.08 -2.07
C TRP A 159 -5.37 -14.93 -2.50
N HIS A 160 -4.29 -14.64 -1.78
CA HIS A 160 -3.34 -13.60 -2.19
C HIS A 160 -2.64 -13.94 -3.50
N ALA A 161 -2.30 -15.22 -3.75
CA ALA A 161 -1.69 -15.63 -5.02
C ALA A 161 -2.68 -15.49 -6.18
N TRP A 162 -3.91 -15.97 -6.00
CA TRP A 162 -4.99 -15.77 -6.98
C TRP A 162 -5.20 -14.28 -7.27
N PHE A 163 -5.30 -13.48 -6.21
CA PHE A 163 -5.55 -12.06 -6.29
C PHE A 163 -4.42 -11.30 -7.01
N LEU A 164 -3.15 -11.61 -6.72
CA LEU A 164 -2.01 -11.04 -7.45
C LEU A 164 -2.06 -11.38 -8.95
N ASN A 165 -2.45 -12.61 -9.29
CA ASN A 165 -2.53 -13.06 -10.68
C ASN A 165 -3.68 -12.37 -11.42
N SER A 166 -4.81 -12.14 -10.75
CA SER A 166 -5.99 -11.48 -11.34
C SER A 166 -5.78 -10.00 -11.63
N PHE A 167 -5.02 -9.28 -10.80
CA PHE A 167 -4.80 -7.83 -10.93
C PHE A 167 -3.36 -7.47 -11.27
N HIS A 168 -2.60 -8.42 -11.84
CA HIS A 168 -1.16 -8.30 -12.03
C HIS A 168 -0.76 -7.00 -12.75
N SER A 169 -1.43 -6.68 -13.86
CA SER A 169 -1.09 -5.52 -14.69
C SER A 169 -1.35 -4.18 -14.00
N GLU A 170 -2.25 -4.17 -13.04
CA GLU A 170 -2.70 -2.99 -12.32
C GLU A 170 -1.92 -2.76 -11.03
N ILE A 171 -1.38 -3.80 -10.40
CA ILE A 171 -0.64 -3.69 -9.13
C ILE A 171 0.88 -3.86 -9.29
N GLU A 172 1.36 -4.23 -10.47
CA GLU A 172 2.79 -4.36 -10.75
C GLU A 172 3.52 -3.03 -10.46
N LEU A 173 4.63 -3.14 -9.72
CA LEU A 173 5.49 -2.01 -9.37
C LEU A 173 6.67 -1.89 -10.34
N ASP A 174 6.95 -0.68 -10.79
CA ASP A 174 8.18 -0.33 -11.51
C ASP A 174 9.40 -0.22 -10.55
N GLY A 175 9.16 -0.04 -9.25
CA GLY A 175 10.23 0.08 -8.26
C GLY A 175 9.77 0.16 -6.81
N ILE A 176 10.74 -0.01 -5.91
CA ILE A 176 10.55 0.09 -4.47
C ILE A 176 11.60 1.04 -3.88
N ILE A 177 11.15 1.93 -2.99
CA ILE A 177 11.97 2.82 -2.18
C ILE A 177 11.85 2.35 -0.73
N TYR A 178 12.95 1.85 -0.17
CA TYR A 178 12.98 1.36 1.22
C TYR A 178 13.48 2.45 2.16
N LEU A 179 12.60 2.98 3.01
CA LEU A 179 12.95 3.90 4.09
C LEU A 179 13.46 3.11 5.30
N ARG A 180 14.77 2.85 5.27
CA ARG A 180 15.46 2.11 6.33
C ARG A 180 15.64 2.97 7.58
N ALA A 181 15.03 2.55 8.68
CA ALA A 181 15.22 3.09 10.02
C ALA A 181 15.42 1.95 11.01
N SER A 182 16.25 2.17 12.05
CA SER A 182 16.44 1.16 13.09
C SER A 182 15.16 1.00 13.92
N PRO A 183 14.92 -0.18 14.51
CA PRO A 183 13.77 -0.43 15.37
C PRO A 183 13.65 0.60 16.52
N GLU A 184 14.76 1.04 17.11
CA GLU A 184 14.77 2.02 18.21
C GLU A 184 14.24 3.37 17.73
N LYS A 185 14.72 3.85 16.58
CA LYS A 185 14.20 5.08 15.96
C LYS A 185 12.74 4.97 15.58
N CYS A 186 12.29 3.78 15.18
CA CYS A 186 10.89 3.53 14.89
C CYS A 186 10.06 3.60 16.17
N MET A 187 10.53 3.01 17.27
CA MET A 187 9.88 3.06 18.58
C MET A 187 9.76 4.51 19.10
N ASP A 188 10.84 5.28 19.06
CA ASP A 188 10.83 6.70 19.46
C ASP A 188 9.76 7.49 18.68
N ARG A 189 9.70 7.27 17.36
CA ARG A 189 8.73 7.96 16.48
C ARG A 189 7.30 7.46 16.68
N LEU A 190 7.13 6.20 17.04
CA LEU A 190 5.84 5.61 17.37
C LEU A 190 5.26 6.29 18.62
N HIS A 191 6.07 6.43 19.67
CA HIS A 191 5.68 7.17 20.87
C HIS A 191 5.35 8.64 20.58
N ILE A 192 6.17 9.33 19.78
CA ILE A 192 5.91 10.73 19.37
C ILE A 192 4.60 10.85 18.59
N ARG A 193 4.30 9.88 17.72
CA ARG A 193 3.06 9.89 16.91
C ARG A 193 1.82 9.68 17.77
N GLY A 194 1.91 8.93 18.87
CA GLY A 194 0.85 8.86 19.88
C GLY A 194 -0.48 8.30 19.40
N ARG A 195 -0.49 7.35 18.45
CA ARG A 195 -1.72 6.62 18.12
C ARG A 195 -2.08 5.67 19.26
N GLU A 196 -3.34 5.68 19.68
CA GLU A 196 -3.82 4.88 20.80
C GLU A 196 -3.69 3.39 20.51
N GLU A 197 -3.99 2.96 19.29
CA GLU A 197 -3.95 1.55 18.88
C GLU A 197 -2.55 0.96 18.90
N GLU A 198 -1.53 1.80 18.78
CA GLU A 198 -0.14 1.38 18.62
C GLU A 198 0.65 1.39 19.93
N GLN A 199 0.08 1.87 21.04
CA GLN A 199 0.79 1.99 22.33
C GLN A 199 1.26 0.63 22.88
N GLY A 200 0.58 -0.46 22.53
CA GLY A 200 0.94 -1.81 22.95
C GLY A 200 2.01 -2.49 22.08
N ILE A 201 2.55 -1.81 21.07
CA ILE A 201 3.55 -2.41 20.17
C ILE A 201 4.88 -2.60 20.91
N GLU A 202 5.33 -3.85 20.99
CA GLU A 202 6.59 -4.20 21.63
C GLU A 202 7.79 -4.07 20.67
N MET A 203 8.98 -3.87 21.26
CA MET A 203 10.24 -3.74 20.53
C MET A 203 10.57 -5.00 19.71
N ASP A 204 10.26 -6.18 20.23
CA ASP A 204 10.50 -7.46 19.54
C ASP A 204 9.69 -7.59 18.25
N TYR A 205 8.46 -7.05 18.23
CA TYR A 205 7.68 -6.98 17.01
C TYR A 205 8.34 -6.06 15.98
N LEU A 206 8.80 -4.87 16.38
CA LEU A 206 9.53 -3.96 15.48
C LEU A 206 10.84 -4.57 14.96
N ASN A 207 11.56 -5.32 15.79
CA ASN A 207 12.77 -6.07 15.40
C ASN A 207 12.44 -7.14 14.35
N SER A 208 11.38 -7.93 14.56
CA SER A 208 10.91 -8.95 13.61
C SER A 208 10.56 -8.33 12.26
N LEU A 209 9.78 -7.24 12.26
CA LEU A 209 9.44 -6.51 11.04
C LEU A 209 10.68 -5.95 10.34
N HIS A 210 11.64 -5.38 11.09
CA HIS A 210 12.87 -4.86 10.53
C HIS A 210 13.67 -5.96 9.84
N TYR A 211 13.87 -7.10 10.50
CA TYR A 211 14.57 -8.26 9.93
C TYR A 211 13.92 -8.72 8.62
N LYS A 212 12.59 -8.80 8.54
CA LYS A 212 11.89 -9.16 7.31
C LYS A 212 12.09 -8.15 6.18
N HIS A 213 12.03 -6.85 6.48
CA HIS A 213 12.33 -5.82 5.47
C HIS A 213 13.77 -5.91 4.98
N GLU A 214 14.76 -6.15 5.87
CA GLU A 214 16.15 -6.35 5.48
C GLU A 214 16.31 -7.57 4.57
N LYS A 215 15.73 -8.72 4.95
CA LYS A 215 15.79 -9.95 4.16
C LYS A 215 15.16 -9.83 2.79
N TRP A 216 14.06 -9.08 2.70
CA TRP A 216 13.33 -8.85 1.47
C TRP A 216 14.01 -7.83 0.57
N LEU A 217 14.27 -6.62 1.08
CA LEU A 217 14.62 -5.44 0.28
C LEU A 217 16.12 -5.16 0.23
N TYR A 218 16.87 -5.54 1.27
CA TYR A 218 18.30 -5.26 1.37
C TYR A 218 19.15 -6.45 0.92
N ASP A 219 18.98 -7.59 1.59
CA ASP A 219 19.72 -8.83 1.29
C ASP A 219 19.22 -9.52 0.01
N LYS A 220 17.96 -9.25 -0.38
CA LYS A 220 17.27 -9.91 -1.51
C LYS A 220 17.27 -11.45 -1.41
N THR A 221 17.32 -11.96 -0.19
CA THR A 221 17.40 -13.41 0.08
C THR A 221 16.03 -14.10 0.08
N MET A 222 14.93 -13.35 0.15
CA MET A 222 13.59 -13.92 -0.02
C MET A 222 13.40 -14.30 -1.49
N LYS A 223 13.44 -15.61 -1.78
CA LYS A 223 13.09 -16.16 -3.08
C LYS A 223 11.58 -16.00 -3.31
N LEU A 224 11.20 -14.91 -3.97
CA LEU A 224 9.86 -14.77 -4.53
C LEU A 224 9.75 -15.73 -5.73
N LYS A 225 9.19 -16.92 -5.52
CA LYS A 225 8.83 -17.82 -6.63
C LYS A 225 7.89 -17.02 -7.54
N ASN A 226 8.38 -16.63 -8.71
CA ASN A 226 7.69 -15.95 -9.82
C ASN A 226 7.74 -14.41 -9.89
N PHE A 227 8.51 -13.71 -9.04
CA PHE A 227 8.69 -12.25 -9.21
C PHE A 227 10.17 -11.85 -9.16
N TRP A 228 10.75 -11.58 -10.32
CA TRP A 228 12.01 -10.87 -10.44
C TRP A 228 11.78 -9.38 -10.23
N LEU A 229 11.58 -8.97 -8.98
CA LEU A 229 11.56 -7.56 -8.68
C LEU A 229 12.97 -7.01 -8.90
N HIS A 230 13.17 -6.28 -10.00
CA HIS A 230 14.38 -5.48 -10.20
C HIS A 230 14.34 -4.33 -9.20
N SER A 231 14.65 -4.60 -7.93
CA SER A 231 14.94 -3.57 -6.95
C SER A 231 16.23 -2.88 -7.39
N LYS A 232 16.10 -1.86 -8.24
CA LYS A 232 17.13 -0.85 -8.40
C LYS A 232 17.31 -0.23 -7.02
N LYS A 233 18.54 -0.31 -6.51
CA LYS A 233 18.96 0.29 -5.26
C LYS A 233 18.84 1.82 -5.44
N LEU A 234 17.67 2.39 -5.16
CA LEU A 234 17.56 3.82 -4.92
C LEU A 234 17.87 3.98 -3.44
N ASP A 235 19.12 4.28 -3.13
CA ASP A 235 19.47 4.84 -1.83
C ASP A 235 18.77 6.20 -1.76
N ALA A 236 17.58 6.19 -1.17
CA ALA A 236 16.69 7.32 -1.06
C ALA A 236 17.45 8.52 -0.47
N SER A 237 18.35 8.27 0.48
CA SER A 237 19.14 9.34 1.11
C SER A 237 19.96 10.15 0.10
N TYR A 238 20.62 9.51 -0.87
CA TYR A 238 21.55 10.19 -1.77
C TYR A 238 20.89 10.76 -3.03
N GLN A 239 19.94 10.04 -3.64
CA GLN A 239 19.25 10.51 -4.85
C GLN A 239 18.15 11.54 -4.55
N LEU A 240 17.48 11.46 -3.40
CA LEU A 240 16.54 12.51 -2.99
C LEU A 240 17.28 13.79 -2.62
N LEU A 241 18.42 13.70 -1.92
CA LEU A 241 19.30 14.87 -1.69
C LEU A 241 19.74 15.50 -3.01
N GLN A 242 19.98 14.72 -4.06
CA GLN A 242 20.31 15.25 -5.39
C GLN A 242 19.10 15.86 -6.11
N LEU A 243 17.90 15.29 -5.97
CA LEU A 243 16.64 15.87 -6.47
C LEU A 243 16.30 17.19 -5.77
N PHE A 244 16.43 17.25 -4.45
CA PHE A 244 16.25 18.47 -3.64
C PHE A 244 17.39 19.49 -3.81
N LYS A 245 18.62 19.06 -4.12
CA LYS A 245 19.72 19.98 -4.49
C LYS A 245 19.61 20.50 -5.92
N LYS A 246 19.05 19.73 -6.86
CA LYS A 246 18.86 20.17 -8.27
C LYS A 246 17.68 21.13 -8.45
N LYS A 247 16.59 20.98 -7.69
CA LYS A 247 15.54 22.00 -7.59
C LYS A 247 15.96 22.98 -6.49
N LYS A 248 16.61 24.11 -6.84
CA LYS A 248 17.01 25.19 -5.91
C LYS A 248 15.89 25.51 -4.89
N ILE A 249 15.95 24.89 -3.71
CA ILE A 249 15.28 25.39 -2.50
C ILE A 249 16.41 25.91 -1.61
N TYR A 250 16.97 27.05 -2.04
CA TYR A 250 17.78 27.95 -1.23
C TYR A 250 17.35 29.36 -1.62
N THR A 251 16.28 29.80 -0.97
CA THR A 251 16.06 31.09 -0.30
C THR A 251 14.69 31.06 0.33
#